data_AF-A0AAW9RMU5-F1
#
_entry.id   AF-A0AAW9RMU5-F1
#
_cell.length_a   1.000
_cell.length_b   1.000
_cell.length_c   1.000
_cell.angle_alpha   90.00
_cell.angle_beta   90.00
_cell.angle_gamma   90.00
#
_symmetry.space_group_name_H-M   'P 1'
#
loop_
_entity.id
_entity.type
_entity.pdbx_description
1 polymer ?
#
loop_
_entity_poly.entity_id
_entity_poly.type
_entity_poly.pdbx_seq_one_letter_code
_entity_poly.pdbx_strand_id
1 'polypeptide(L)'
;MIYRFANCEIDTLRHRLRVDGVEKSVEPQVFDLLRHMAENPGRLISHDELIDVVWQGRAVSDSAVSVRISAARSALGDDGTRQAVIRTVPRRGFQLLPAVETVPDDTQPPPAGKDSAREAPAAGRPGDQVVRVCTSADGTRIAYATSGAGYPLVRAGHWLTHLEHDWNSPIWRPFLDALGSRFRVTRYDQRGNGLSDWSVEGFALDDLVDDLAAVADAAGLERFALFGSSQGVPVSIAYAVRHPERVSHLVLHGGFVVGRLLRSDVGEREKGQALLTLIRHSWGQPGSAFIKSFASMFIPDGTSEQLDSLAELQRLTTSPENAARLRAAIDSFDVAALLPQVRVPTLVVHARNDSVQPLDEGRRLAAGIPGAEFLLLDSGNHVVLEQEPAWDVLFRRLDAFLPSASRDA
;
A
#
# COMPACT_ATOMS: atom_id res chain seq x y z
N MET A 1 -18.73 10.83 -8.82
CA MET A 1 -20.12 11.17 -9.23
C MET A 1 -20.96 11.12 -7.97
N ILE A 2 -21.89 12.06 -7.79
CA ILE A 2 -22.78 12.05 -6.62
C ILE A 2 -24.17 11.63 -7.06
N TYR A 3 -24.72 10.59 -6.43
CA TYR A 3 -26.09 10.13 -6.63
C TYR A 3 -26.94 10.51 -5.43
N ARG A 4 -28.02 11.27 -5.65
CA ARG A 4 -28.98 11.65 -4.62
C ARG A 4 -30.32 10.97 -4.86
N PHE A 5 -30.86 10.35 -3.83
CA PHE A 5 -32.17 9.71 -3.89
C PHE A 5 -32.79 9.62 -2.50
N ALA A 6 -34.11 9.84 -2.39
CA ALA A 6 -34.78 10.01 -1.11
C ALA A 6 -34.03 11.03 -0.21
N ASN A 7 -33.63 10.64 0.98
CA ASN A 7 -32.81 11.41 1.93
C ASN A 7 -31.33 10.98 1.91
N CYS A 8 -30.90 10.27 0.87
CA CYS A 8 -29.59 9.64 0.78
C CYS A 8 -28.72 10.29 -0.31
N GLU A 9 -27.42 10.35 -0.05
CA GLU A 9 -26.39 10.79 -0.98
C GLU A 9 -25.26 9.75 -1.02
N ILE A 10 -24.94 9.25 -2.22
CA ILE A 10 -23.80 8.37 -2.46
C ILE A 10 -22.75 9.17 -3.24
N ASP A 11 -21.61 9.42 -2.62
CA ASP A 11 -20.42 9.93 -3.30
C ASP A 11 -19.55 8.74 -3.71
N THR A 12 -19.54 8.44 -5.02
CA THR A 12 -18.78 7.30 -5.55
C THR A 12 -17.28 7.54 -5.60
N LEU A 13 -16.82 8.79 -5.57
CA LEU A 13 -15.39 9.10 -5.56
C LEU A 13 -14.81 8.98 -4.15
N ARG A 14 -15.57 9.42 -3.15
CA ARG A 14 -15.13 9.42 -1.75
C ARG A 14 -15.57 8.17 -0.97
N HIS A 15 -16.31 7.25 -1.60
CA HIS A 15 -16.88 6.06 -0.97
C HIS A 15 -17.72 6.37 0.28
N ARG A 16 -18.53 7.43 0.21
CA ARG A 16 -19.34 7.90 1.34
C ARG A 16 -20.82 7.74 1.08
N LEU A 17 -21.52 7.19 2.07
CA LEU A 17 -22.97 7.22 2.16
C LEU A 17 -23.37 8.26 3.19
N ARG A 18 -24.21 9.22 2.82
CA ARG A 18 -24.91 10.10 3.75
C ARG A 18 -26.39 9.80 3.74
N VAL A 19 -27.00 9.79 4.92
CA VAL A 19 -28.44 9.64 5.11
C VAL A 19 -28.87 10.74 6.06
N ASP A 20 -29.86 11.54 5.65
CA ASP A 20 -30.28 12.75 6.37
C ASP A 20 -29.12 13.75 6.58
N GLY A 21 -28.20 13.83 5.62
CA GLY A 21 -27.01 14.68 5.70
C GLY A 21 -25.92 14.19 6.66
N VAL A 22 -26.14 13.08 7.37
CA VAL A 22 -25.16 12.46 8.28
C VAL A 22 -24.46 11.31 7.57
N GLU A 23 -23.14 11.27 7.66
CA GLU A 23 -22.34 10.17 7.12
C GLU A 23 -22.61 8.87 7.89
N LYS A 24 -22.95 7.80 7.16
CA LYS A 24 -23.17 6.45 7.69
C LYS A 24 -22.10 5.50 7.18
N SER A 25 -21.41 4.86 8.12
CA SER A 25 -20.50 3.75 7.81
C SER A 25 -21.31 2.50 7.47
N VAL A 26 -20.96 1.85 6.35
CA VAL A 26 -21.55 0.59 5.90
C VAL A 26 -20.44 -0.34 5.41
N GLU A 27 -20.71 -1.64 5.40
CA GLU A 27 -19.76 -2.61 4.85
C GLU A 27 -19.51 -2.36 3.34
N PRO A 28 -18.31 -2.65 2.80
CA PRO A 28 -17.98 -2.40 1.40
C PRO A 28 -18.98 -3.02 0.42
N GLN A 29 -19.40 -4.27 0.67
CA GLN A 29 -20.39 -4.96 -0.16
C GLN A 29 -21.77 -4.29 -0.13
N VAL A 30 -22.12 -3.65 0.98
CA VAL A 30 -23.36 -2.89 1.09
C VAL A 30 -23.24 -1.59 0.30
N PHE A 31 -22.08 -0.93 0.35
CA PHE A 31 -21.80 0.25 -0.45
C PHE A 31 -21.84 -0.05 -1.95
N ASP A 32 -21.16 -1.11 -2.40
CA ASP A 32 -21.13 -1.53 -3.81
C ASP A 32 -22.52 -1.85 -4.35
N LEU A 33 -23.33 -2.55 -3.54
CA LEU A 33 -24.72 -2.81 -3.85
C LEU A 33 -25.49 -1.50 -4.04
N LEU A 34 -25.41 -0.58 -3.08
CA LEU A 34 -26.12 0.70 -3.11
C LEU A 34 -25.70 1.57 -4.29
N ARG A 35 -24.40 1.63 -4.58
CA ARG A 35 -23.84 2.30 -5.77
C ARG A 35 -24.43 1.71 -7.05
N HIS A 36 -24.37 0.39 -7.22
CA HIS A 36 -24.86 -0.27 -8.42
C HIS A 36 -26.36 -0.05 -8.64
N MET A 37 -27.14 -0.05 -7.56
CA MET A 37 -28.56 0.27 -7.60
C MET A 37 -28.83 1.74 -7.97
N ALA A 38 -28.00 2.68 -7.50
CA ALA A 38 -28.13 4.10 -7.81
C ALA A 38 -27.68 4.45 -9.24
N GLU A 39 -26.71 3.71 -9.79
CA GLU A 39 -26.28 3.79 -11.19
C GLU A 39 -27.33 3.24 -12.16
N ASN A 40 -28.23 2.38 -11.67
CA ASN A 40 -29.28 1.71 -12.44
C ASN A 40 -30.68 2.04 -11.89
N PRO A 41 -31.06 3.32 -11.76
CA PRO A 41 -32.27 3.72 -11.06
C PRO A 41 -33.52 3.16 -11.73
N GLY A 42 -34.44 2.61 -10.94
CA GLY A 42 -35.66 2.02 -11.45
C GLY A 42 -35.47 0.75 -12.31
N ARG A 43 -34.25 0.22 -12.50
CA ARG A 43 -34.05 -1.07 -13.16
C ARG A 43 -34.23 -2.22 -12.18
N LEU A 44 -34.85 -3.30 -12.63
CA LEU A 44 -34.86 -4.56 -11.89
C LEU A 44 -33.49 -5.22 -12.05
N ILE A 45 -32.75 -5.30 -10.93
CA ILE A 45 -31.42 -5.92 -10.86
C ILE A 45 -31.61 -7.34 -10.36
N SER A 46 -31.13 -8.32 -11.14
CA SER A 46 -31.30 -9.73 -10.80
C SER A 46 -30.40 -10.16 -9.65
N HIS A 47 -30.68 -11.33 -9.08
CA HIS A 47 -29.83 -11.92 -8.05
C HIS A 47 -28.43 -12.23 -8.60
N ASP A 48 -28.34 -12.84 -9.78
CA ASP A 48 -27.06 -13.18 -10.43
C ASP A 48 -26.24 -11.93 -10.74
N GLU A 49 -26.89 -10.86 -11.17
CA GLU A 49 -26.22 -9.60 -11.45
C GLU A 49 -25.66 -8.96 -10.17
N LEU A 50 -26.41 -9.01 -9.06
CA LEU A 50 -25.87 -8.59 -7.77
C LEU A 50 -24.67 -9.44 -7.34
N ILE A 51 -24.72 -10.75 -7.57
CA ILE A 51 -23.59 -11.66 -7.30
C ILE A 51 -22.37 -11.25 -8.11
N ASP A 52 -22.53 -11.00 -9.41
CA ASP A 52 -21.44 -10.60 -10.28
C ASP A 52 -20.82 -9.27 -9.88
N VAL A 53 -21.64 -8.28 -9.52
CA VAL A 53 -21.16 -6.94 -9.18
C VAL A 53 -20.56 -6.86 -7.78
N VAL A 54 -21.24 -7.42 -6.77
CA VAL A 54 -20.86 -7.27 -5.35
C VAL A 54 -19.93 -8.38 -4.88
N TRP A 55 -20.00 -9.57 -5.49
CA TRP A 55 -19.17 -10.73 -5.16
C TRP A 55 -18.22 -11.15 -6.29
N GLN A 56 -18.13 -10.38 -7.39
CA GLN A 56 -17.17 -10.61 -8.49
C GLN A 56 -17.27 -12.02 -9.08
N GLY A 57 -18.51 -12.53 -9.23
CA GLY A 57 -18.79 -13.85 -9.81
C GLY A 57 -18.49 -15.03 -8.88
N ARG A 58 -18.19 -14.80 -7.58
CA ARG A 58 -18.06 -15.87 -6.59
C ARG A 58 -19.43 -16.46 -6.26
N ALA A 59 -19.54 -17.79 -6.28
CA ALA A 59 -20.76 -18.47 -5.87
C ALA A 59 -21.08 -18.17 -4.39
N VAL A 60 -22.25 -17.60 -4.14
CA VAL A 60 -22.74 -17.29 -2.79
C VAL A 60 -24.18 -17.78 -2.61
N SER A 61 -24.53 -18.12 -1.38
CA SER A 61 -25.91 -18.53 -1.06
C SER A 61 -26.88 -17.35 -1.11
N ASP A 62 -28.15 -17.62 -1.41
CA ASP A 62 -29.24 -16.63 -1.37
C ASP A 62 -29.36 -15.92 0.00
N SER A 63 -28.95 -16.60 1.06
CA SER A 63 -28.92 -16.03 2.41
C SER A 63 -27.89 -14.90 2.55
N ALA A 64 -26.73 -15.01 1.88
CA ALA A 64 -25.70 -13.98 1.89
C ALA A 64 -26.18 -12.72 1.15
N VAL A 65 -26.86 -12.89 0.02
CA VAL A 65 -27.45 -11.76 -0.73
C VAL A 65 -28.56 -11.10 0.08
N SER A 66 -29.42 -11.91 0.72
CA SER A 66 -30.48 -11.42 1.60
C SER A 66 -29.95 -10.60 2.79
N VAL A 67 -28.84 -11.01 3.40
CA VAL A 67 -28.18 -10.27 4.49
C VAL A 67 -27.68 -8.91 4.00
N ARG A 68 -27.07 -8.83 2.81
CA ARG A 68 -26.59 -7.54 2.25
C ARG A 68 -27.71 -6.61 1.87
N ILE A 69 -28.80 -7.13 1.31
CA ILE A 69 -30.02 -6.34 1.05
C ILE A 69 -30.63 -5.84 2.36
N SER A 70 -30.66 -6.66 3.40
CA SER A 70 -31.17 -6.25 4.71
C SER A 70 -30.31 -5.15 5.33
N ALA A 71 -28.98 -5.27 5.25
CA ALA A 71 -28.05 -4.26 5.74
C ALA A 71 -28.17 -2.94 4.95
N ALA A 72 -28.28 -3.03 3.62
CA ALA A 72 -28.52 -1.89 2.75
C ALA A 72 -29.82 -1.16 3.12
N ARG A 73 -30.92 -1.88 3.30
CA ARG A 73 -32.19 -1.29 3.75
C ARG A 73 -32.05 -0.58 5.09
N SER A 74 -31.45 -1.24 6.07
CA SER A 74 -31.22 -0.66 7.40
C SER A 74 -30.40 0.62 7.34
N ALA A 75 -29.34 0.65 6.52
CA ALA A 75 -28.52 1.84 6.32
C ALA A 75 -29.35 3.02 5.78
N LEU A 76 -30.27 2.76 4.86
CA LEU A 76 -31.15 3.78 4.24
C LEU A 76 -32.38 4.14 5.09
N GLY A 77 -32.57 3.54 6.28
CA GLY A 77 -33.80 3.71 7.07
C GLY A 77 -35.02 2.99 6.46
N ASP A 78 -34.80 2.04 5.56
CA ASP A 78 -35.80 1.14 4.99
C ASP A 78 -35.79 -0.22 5.72
N ASP A 79 -36.78 -1.08 5.45
CA ASP A 79 -36.79 -2.45 5.97
C ASP A 79 -37.53 -3.42 5.04
N GLY A 80 -37.46 -4.71 5.36
CA GLY A 80 -38.05 -5.78 4.56
C GLY A 80 -39.58 -5.75 4.47
N THR A 81 -40.26 -4.96 5.29
CA THR A 81 -41.72 -4.81 5.31
C THR A 81 -42.15 -3.54 4.60
N ARG A 82 -41.47 -2.42 4.87
CA ARG A 82 -41.74 -1.10 4.30
C ARG A 82 -41.33 -1.02 2.83
N GLN A 83 -40.13 -1.52 2.50
CA GLN A 83 -39.54 -1.55 1.15
C GLN A 83 -39.77 -0.28 0.33
N ALA A 84 -39.66 0.89 0.97
CA ALA A 84 -39.93 2.18 0.36
C ALA A 84 -38.78 2.66 -0.54
N VAL A 85 -37.57 2.17 -0.31
CA VAL A 85 -36.37 2.55 -1.06
C VAL A 85 -35.88 1.39 -1.91
N ILE A 86 -35.70 0.21 -1.31
CA ILE A 86 -35.28 -1.01 -2.01
C ILE A 86 -36.44 -2.00 -2.01
N ARG A 87 -37.02 -2.24 -3.19
CA ARG A 87 -38.10 -3.21 -3.38
C ARG A 87 -37.56 -4.57 -3.81
N THR A 88 -38.04 -5.63 -3.16
CA THR A 88 -37.86 -7.01 -3.61
C THR A 88 -38.97 -7.36 -4.59
N VAL A 89 -38.59 -7.86 -5.76
CA VAL A 89 -39.50 -8.53 -6.70
C VAL A 89 -39.28 -10.04 -6.55
N PRO A 90 -40.25 -10.78 -5.98
CA PRO A 90 -40.07 -12.20 -5.64
C PRO A 90 -39.55 -13.02 -6.82
N ARG A 91 -38.49 -13.80 -6.58
CA ARG A 91 -37.83 -14.68 -7.56
C ARG A 91 -37.27 -13.98 -8.80
N ARG A 92 -37.17 -12.64 -8.79
CA ARG A 92 -36.62 -11.88 -9.93
C ARG A 92 -35.50 -10.92 -9.56
N GLY A 93 -35.51 -10.32 -8.37
CA GLY A 93 -34.42 -9.46 -7.91
C GLY A 93 -34.89 -8.24 -7.13
N PHE A 94 -34.14 -7.14 -7.26
CA PHE A 94 -34.31 -5.93 -6.44
C PHE A 94 -34.32 -4.67 -7.29
N GLN A 95 -35.01 -3.63 -6.83
CA GLN A 95 -35.14 -2.38 -7.54
C GLN A 95 -35.09 -1.19 -6.58
N LEU A 96 -34.32 -0.17 -6.96
CA LEU A 96 -34.33 1.13 -6.28
C LEU A 96 -35.53 1.94 -6.78
N LEU A 97 -36.43 2.27 -5.87
CA LEU A 97 -37.70 2.94 -6.21
C LEU A 97 -37.59 4.46 -6.39
N PRO A 98 -36.86 5.21 -5.53
CA PRO A 98 -36.80 6.65 -5.67
C PRO A 98 -36.09 7.05 -6.96
N ALA A 99 -36.52 8.18 -7.54
CA ALA A 99 -35.78 8.81 -8.62
C ALA A 99 -34.38 9.20 -8.12
N VAL A 100 -33.37 8.95 -8.95
CA VAL A 100 -31.98 9.28 -8.64
C VAL A 100 -31.57 10.50 -9.45
N GLU A 101 -31.11 11.54 -8.76
CA GLU A 101 -30.48 12.71 -9.35
C GLU A 101 -28.97 12.51 -9.37
N THR A 102 -28.34 12.73 -10.53
CA THR A 102 -26.89 12.70 -10.69
C THR A 102 -26.33 14.11 -10.68
N VAL A 103 -25.47 14.40 -9.72
CA VAL A 103 -24.76 15.68 -9.65
C VAL A 103 -23.30 15.45 -10.10
N PRO A 104 -22.85 16.12 -11.18
CA PRO A 104 -21.44 16.14 -11.56
C PRO A 104 -20.60 16.69 -10.40
N ASP A 105 -19.46 16.07 -10.11
CA ASP A 105 -18.53 16.58 -9.10
C ASP A 105 -17.79 17.79 -9.71
N ASP A 106 -18.37 18.98 -9.62
CA ASP A 106 -17.82 20.22 -10.15
C ASP A 106 -16.71 20.75 -9.23
N THR A 107 -15.55 20.10 -9.32
CA THR A 107 -14.26 20.65 -8.91
C THR A 107 -13.33 20.68 -10.12
N GLN A 108 -13.65 21.55 -11.08
CA GLN A 108 -12.78 21.83 -12.21
C GLN A 108 -11.61 22.72 -11.74
N PRO A 109 -10.33 22.32 -11.92
CA PRO A 109 -9.20 23.21 -11.68
C PRO A 109 -9.16 24.31 -12.76
N PRO A 110 -8.84 25.58 -12.44
CA PRO A 110 -8.75 26.63 -13.44
C PRO A 110 -7.63 26.37 -14.46
N PRO A 111 -7.77 26.84 -15.71
CA PRO A 111 -6.82 26.56 -16.78
C PRO A 111 -5.47 27.25 -16.55
N ALA A 112 -4.40 26.54 -16.88
CA ALA A 112 -3.01 26.95 -16.72
C ALA A 112 -2.69 28.26 -17.46
N GLY A 113 -2.53 29.33 -16.70
CA GLY A 113 -1.77 30.52 -17.11
C GLY A 113 -0.27 30.21 -17.05
N LYS A 114 0.44 30.50 -18.13
CA LYS A 114 1.91 30.46 -18.18
C LYS A 114 2.48 31.53 -17.24
N ASP A 115 3.61 31.21 -16.63
CA ASP A 115 4.45 32.03 -15.75
C ASP A 115 4.05 32.10 -14.27
N SER A 116 4.59 31.17 -13.48
CA SER A 116 5.24 31.46 -12.19
C SER A 116 5.92 30.19 -11.66
N ALA A 117 7.00 30.39 -10.90
CA ALA A 117 7.91 29.36 -10.42
C ALA A 117 7.20 28.18 -9.73
N ARG A 118 7.67 26.97 -10.04
CA ARG A 118 7.07 25.70 -9.64
C ARG A 118 7.27 25.47 -8.13
N GLU A 119 6.38 26.01 -7.30
CA GLU A 119 6.25 25.57 -5.91
C GLU A 119 5.66 24.16 -5.88
N ALA A 120 6.35 23.26 -5.18
CA ALA A 120 5.92 21.87 -5.00
C ALA A 120 4.64 21.79 -4.15
N PRO A 121 3.68 20.91 -4.48
CA PRO A 121 2.36 20.92 -3.86
C PRO A 121 2.43 20.56 -2.37
N ALA A 122 1.66 21.31 -1.57
CA ALA A 122 1.47 21.11 -0.14
C ALA A 122 0.92 19.72 0.16
N ALA A 123 1.43 19.09 1.21
CA ALA A 123 1.05 17.76 1.61
C ALA A 123 -0.28 17.73 2.39
N GLY A 124 -1.16 16.80 2.00
CA GLY A 124 -2.41 16.53 2.69
C GLY A 124 -2.22 15.90 4.06
N ARG A 125 -3.25 16.03 4.92
CA ARG A 125 -3.32 15.36 6.23
C ARG A 125 -3.55 13.84 6.07
N PRO A 126 -3.24 13.01 7.09
CA PRO A 126 -3.56 11.59 7.07
C PRO A 126 -5.06 11.36 6.83
N GLY A 127 -5.41 10.67 5.74
CA GLY A 127 -6.80 10.49 5.27
C GLY A 127 -7.19 11.35 4.06
N ASP A 128 -6.42 12.39 3.74
CA ASP A 128 -6.62 13.29 2.58
C ASP A 128 -5.49 13.15 1.55
N GLN A 129 -4.84 11.99 1.47
CA GLN A 129 -3.78 11.79 0.48
C GLN A 129 -4.35 11.89 -0.94
N VAL A 130 -3.66 12.60 -1.82
CA VAL A 130 -4.00 12.64 -3.24
C VAL A 130 -3.16 11.59 -3.94
N VAL A 131 -3.79 10.47 -4.29
CA VAL A 131 -3.18 9.43 -5.12
C VAL A 131 -3.08 9.92 -6.56
N ARG A 132 -1.90 9.78 -7.14
CA ARG A 132 -1.60 10.07 -8.54
C ARG A 132 -1.05 8.82 -9.18
N VAL A 133 -1.02 8.80 -10.50
CA VAL A 133 -0.47 7.69 -11.28
C VAL A 133 0.57 8.25 -12.24
N CYS A 134 1.73 7.60 -12.30
CA CYS A 134 2.74 7.82 -13.33
C CYS A 134 2.94 6.55 -14.16
N THR A 135 3.68 6.67 -15.25
CA THR A 135 3.98 5.55 -16.15
C THR A 135 5.47 5.26 -16.08
N SER A 136 5.82 4.01 -15.78
CA SER A 136 7.19 3.49 -15.78
C SER A 136 7.72 3.32 -17.20
N ALA A 137 9.02 3.01 -17.34
CA ALA A 137 9.71 2.93 -18.63
C ALA A 137 9.07 1.92 -19.61
N ASP A 138 8.52 0.84 -19.08
CA ASP A 138 7.84 -0.23 -19.84
C ASP A 138 6.34 0.00 -20.05
N GLY A 139 5.81 1.15 -19.62
CA GLY A 139 4.39 1.47 -19.71
C GLY A 139 3.56 1.06 -18.48
N THR A 140 4.15 0.38 -17.50
CA THR A 140 3.45 0.00 -16.25
C THR A 140 2.99 1.23 -15.50
N ARG A 141 1.72 1.28 -15.09
CA ARG A 141 1.20 2.40 -14.29
C ARG A 141 1.48 2.19 -12.80
N ILE A 142 2.10 3.19 -12.20
CA ILE A 142 2.52 3.18 -10.80
C ILE A 142 1.77 4.28 -10.04
N ALA A 143 0.96 3.86 -9.06
CA ALA A 143 0.25 4.74 -8.16
C ALA A 143 1.20 5.26 -7.07
N TYR A 144 1.20 6.56 -6.83
CA TYR A 144 2.02 7.21 -5.81
C TYR A 144 1.25 8.30 -5.08
N ALA A 145 1.68 8.61 -3.86
CA ALA A 145 1.16 9.71 -3.07
C ALA A 145 2.27 10.37 -2.25
N THR A 146 2.08 11.64 -1.93
CA THR A 146 2.98 12.42 -1.09
C THR A 146 2.23 12.96 0.13
N SER A 147 2.82 12.79 1.31
CA SER A 147 2.27 13.22 2.60
C SER A 147 3.37 13.83 3.48
N GLY A 148 2.98 14.64 4.47
CA GLY A 148 3.94 15.29 5.36
C GLY A 148 4.70 16.47 4.75
N ALA A 149 5.36 17.24 5.59
CA ALA A 149 6.15 18.41 5.17
C ALA A 149 7.60 18.25 5.61
N GLY A 150 8.51 18.97 4.95
CA GLY A 150 9.94 18.93 5.28
C GLY A 150 10.79 18.47 4.10
N TYR A 151 11.99 17.96 4.40
CA TYR A 151 12.91 17.54 3.37
C TYR A 151 12.32 16.36 2.56
N PRO A 152 12.52 16.31 1.22
CA PRO A 152 11.95 15.24 0.41
C PRO A 152 12.54 13.87 0.78
N LEU A 153 11.67 12.92 1.08
CA LEU A 153 12.01 11.54 1.37
C LEU A 153 11.18 10.63 0.47
N VAL A 154 11.83 9.78 -0.32
CA VAL A 154 11.13 8.71 -1.04
C VAL A 154 11.28 7.42 -0.26
N ARG A 155 10.16 6.76 0.03
CA ARG A 155 10.15 5.40 0.56
C ARG A 155 10.04 4.43 -0.61
N ALA A 156 11.08 3.63 -0.84
CA ALA A 156 11.07 2.65 -1.92
C ALA A 156 9.98 1.58 -1.69
N GLY A 157 9.48 1.02 -2.79
CA GLY A 157 8.59 -0.14 -2.77
C GLY A 157 9.22 -1.30 -1.99
N HIS A 158 8.40 -1.99 -1.21
CA HIS A 158 8.82 -3.11 -0.38
C HIS A 158 7.68 -4.13 -0.28
N TRP A 159 7.89 -5.21 0.47
CA TRP A 159 6.91 -6.26 0.67
C TRP A 159 5.96 -5.93 1.84
N LEU A 160 4.70 -5.54 1.63
CA LEU A 160 4.05 -5.07 0.40
C LEU A 160 3.67 -3.60 0.59
N THR A 161 3.36 -2.88 -0.49
CA THR A 161 2.89 -1.49 -0.42
C THR A 161 1.43 -1.34 -0.86
N HIS A 162 0.63 -0.66 -0.03
CA HIS A 162 -0.73 -0.26 -0.37
C HIS A 162 -1.04 1.14 0.14
N LEU A 163 -1.18 2.12 -0.77
CA LEU A 163 -1.31 3.53 -0.41
C LEU A 163 -2.49 3.80 0.51
N GLU A 164 -3.65 3.19 0.27
CA GLU A 164 -4.85 3.35 1.08
C GLU A 164 -4.83 2.51 2.36
N HIS A 165 -4.62 1.20 2.27
CA HIS A 165 -4.72 0.33 3.43
C HIS A 165 -3.59 0.54 4.46
N ASP A 166 -2.43 1.04 4.06
CA ASP A 166 -1.36 1.40 5.00
C ASP A 166 -1.81 2.47 6.01
N TRP A 167 -2.66 3.44 5.62
CA TRP A 167 -3.16 4.49 6.52
C TRP A 167 -4.13 3.99 7.59
N ASN A 168 -4.70 2.80 7.38
CA ASN A 168 -5.63 2.15 8.30
C ASN A 168 -4.97 1.01 9.08
N SER A 169 -3.69 0.72 8.83
CA SER A 169 -2.94 -0.32 9.53
C SER A 169 -2.42 0.18 10.87
N PRO A 170 -2.61 -0.55 11.99
CA PRO A 170 -2.03 -0.23 13.29
C PRO A 170 -0.50 -0.43 13.33
N ILE A 171 0.11 -0.84 12.22
CA ILE A 171 1.57 -0.98 12.05
C ILE A 171 2.08 0.19 11.21
N TRP A 172 1.50 0.38 10.02
CA TRP A 172 2.02 1.37 9.09
C TRP A 172 1.57 2.78 9.41
N ARG A 173 0.35 2.99 9.91
CA ARG A 173 -0.13 4.34 10.22
C ARG A 173 0.81 5.10 11.18
N PRO A 174 1.21 4.56 12.34
CA PRO A 174 2.15 5.24 13.22
C PRO A 174 3.49 5.56 12.52
N PHE A 175 3.97 4.65 11.67
CA PHE A 175 5.26 4.81 10.99
C PHE A 175 5.20 5.92 9.95
N LEU A 176 4.08 5.99 9.23
CA LEU A 176 3.80 7.04 8.26
C LEU A 176 3.57 8.40 8.91
N ASP A 177 2.87 8.46 10.04
CA ASP A 177 2.69 9.68 10.83
C ASP A 177 4.04 10.18 11.35
N ALA A 178 4.88 9.29 11.88
CA ALA A 178 6.20 9.63 12.38
C ALA A 178 7.15 10.12 11.27
N LEU A 179 7.14 9.52 10.09
CA LEU A 179 7.90 10.05 8.95
C LEU A 179 7.31 11.37 8.43
N GLY A 180 5.99 11.45 8.29
CA GLY A 180 5.29 12.62 7.74
C GLY A 180 5.35 13.86 8.63
N SER A 181 5.58 13.69 9.93
CA SER A 181 5.83 14.81 10.85
C SER A 181 7.22 15.44 10.67
N ARG A 182 8.13 14.78 9.92
CA ARG A 182 9.55 15.17 9.76
C ARG A 182 9.90 15.51 8.31
N PHE A 183 9.34 14.75 7.39
CA PHE A 183 9.72 14.74 5.99
C PHE A 183 8.50 14.89 5.09
N ARG A 184 8.75 15.40 3.87
CA ARG A 184 7.80 15.28 2.77
C ARG A 184 7.99 13.89 2.14
N VAL A 185 7.16 12.95 2.55
CA VAL A 185 7.27 11.53 2.23
C VAL A 185 6.51 11.21 0.96
N THR A 186 7.22 10.81 -0.10
CA THR A 186 6.63 10.20 -1.29
C THR A 186 6.69 8.68 -1.18
N ARG A 187 5.54 8.04 -1.38
CA ARG A 187 5.37 6.58 -1.37
C ARG A 187 4.69 6.15 -2.65
N TYR A 188 4.82 4.89 -3.00
CA TYR A 188 4.13 4.31 -4.14
C TYR A 188 3.80 2.84 -3.90
N ASP A 189 2.73 2.41 -4.55
CA ASP A 189 2.42 1.00 -4.67
C ASP A 189 3.33 0.43 -5.76
N GLN A 190 4.15 -0.55 -5.42
CA GLN A 190 5.04 -1.16 -6.40
C GLN A 190 4.19 -1.84 -7.48
N ARG A 191 4.70 -1.95 -8.72
CA ARG A 191 4.14 -2.84 -9.73
C ARG A 191 3.70 -4.18 -9.11
N GLY A 192 2.54 -4.69 -9.51
CA GLY A 192 1.93 -5.90 -8.95
C GLY A 192 1.18 -5.72 -7.63
N ASN A 193 1.12 -4.52 -7.06
CA ASN A 193 0.55 -4.26 -5.73
C ASN A 193 -0.42 -3.08 -5.70
N GLY A 194 -1.29 -3.08 -4.70
CA GLY A 194 -2.13 -1.95 -4.30
C GLY A 194 -2.88 -1.34 -5.48
N LEU A 195 -2.74 -0.03 -5.65
CA LEU A 195 -3.39 0.75 -6.70
C LEU A 195 -2.61 0.84 -8.02
N SER A 196 -1.43 0.22 -8.10
CA SER A 196 -0.64 0.13 -9.33
C SER A 196 -1.15 -0.99 -10.24
N ASP A 197 -0.63 -1.09 -11.47
CA ASP A 197 -1.01 -2.19 -12.35
C ASP A 197 -0.57 -3.55 -11.78
N TRP A 198 -1.49 -4.52 -11.78
CA TRP A 198 -1.22 -5.89 -11.31
C TRP A 198 -0.76 -6.83 -12.43
N SER A 199 -1.13 -6.53 -13.67
CA SER A 199 -0.74 -7.32 -14.84
C SER A 199 0.60 -6.81 -15.38
N VAL A 200 1.69 -7.42 -14.93
CA VAL A 200 3.06 -7.00 -15.23
C VAL A 200 3.90 -8.16 -15.73
N GLU A 201 4.86 -7.87 -16.62
CA GLU A 201 5.74 -8.89 -17.22
C GLU A 201 6.65 -9.54 -16.18
N GLY A 202 7.21 -8.73 -15.27
CA GLY A 202 8.18 -9.19 -14.29
C GLY A 202 8.35 -8.25 -13.10
N PHE A 203 9.26 -8.67 -12.22
CA PHE A 203 9.69 -7.96 -11.02
C PHE A 203 11.22 -7.92 -10.96
N ALA A 204 11.89 -7.79 -12.11
CA ALA A 204 13.34 -7.72 -12.13
C ALA A 204 13.80 -6.47 -11.37
N LEU A 205 15.02 -6.52 -10.82
CA LEU A 205 15.55 -5.40 -10.04
C LEU A 205 15.52 -4.09 -10.85
N ASP A 206 15.84 -4.17 -12.15
CA ASP A 206 15.85 -3.02 -13.06
C ASP A 206 14.47 -2.42 -13.25
N ASP A 207 13.43 -3.26 -13.42
CA ASP A 207 12.04 -2.83 -13.52
C ASP A 207 11.61 -2.03 -12.28
N LEU A 208 12.02 -2.48 -11.09
CA LEU A 208 11.69 -1.82 -9.82
C LEU A 208 12.46 -0.51 -9.63
N VAL A 209 13.68 -0.42 -10.17
CA VAL A 209 14.47 0.81 -10.17
C VAL A 209 13.87 1.84 -11.14
N ASP A 210 13.39 1.39 -12.29
CA ASP A 210 12.73 2.25 -13.28
C ASP A 210 11.38 2.78 -12.75
N ASP A 211 10.63 1.97 -11.99
CA ASP A 211 9.43 2.42 -11.28
C ASP A 211 9.75 3.54 -10.28
N LEU A 212 10.80 3.35 -9.47
CA LEU A 212 11.25 4.35 -8.50
C LEU A 212 11.66 5.65 -9.21
N ALA A 213 12.35 5.55 -10.34
CA ALA A 213 12.73 6.71 -11.15
C ALA A 213 11.50 7.46 -11.67
N ALA A 214 10.54 6.74 -12.26
CA ALA A 214 9.31 7.33 -12.78
C ALA A 214 8.49 8.04 -11.70
N VAL A 215 8.41 7.45 -10.49
CA VAL A 215 7.73 8.07 -9.35
C VAL A 215 8.46 9.33 -8.90
N ALA A 216 9.79 9.29 -8.77
CA ALA A 216 10.59 10.46 -8.37
C ALA A 216 10.45 11.62 -9.37
N ASP A 217 10.44 11.32 -10.67
CA ASP A 217 10.24 12.30 -11.73
C ASP A 217 8.82 12.89 -11.73
N ALA A 218 7.81 12.02 -11.63
CA ALA A 218 6.41 12.46 -11.59
C ALA A 218 6.09 13.30 -10.34
N ALA A 219 6.71 12.99 -9.21
CA ALA A 219 6.61 13.77 -7.98
C ALA A 219 7.43 15.07 -8.01
N GLY A 220 8.21 15.33 -9.08
CA GLY A 220 9.02 16.53 -9.23
C GLY A 220 10.20 16.61 -8.27
N LEU A 221 10.80 15.46 -7.92
CA LEU A 221 11.86 15.38 -6.93
C LEU A 221 13.25 15.41 -7.60
N GLU A 222 13.88 16.59 -7.63
CA GLU A 222 15.24 16.72 -8.18
C GLU A 222 16.29 16.07 -7.28
N ARG A 223 16.23 16.30 -5.96
CA ARG A 223 17.14 15.69 -4.99
C ARG A 223 16.41 15.34 -3.70
N PHE A 224 16.56 14.10 -3.21
CA PHE A 224 15.80 13.57 -2.09
C PHE A 224 16.58 12.53 -1.27
N ALA A 225 16.16 12.30 -0.02
CA ALA A 225 16.62 11.15 0.75
C ALA A 225 15.84 9.90 0.33
N LEU A 226 16.49 8.74 0.29
CA LEU A 226 15.88 7.48 -0.12
C LEU A 226 15.88 6.48 1.04
N PHE A 227 14.70 5.99 1.40
CA PHE A 227 14.49 5.01 2.47
C PHE A 227 14.05 3.67 1.87
N GLY A 228 14.97 2.69 1.87
CA GLY A 228 14.72 1.32 1.46
C GLY A 228 14.48 0.41 2.68
N SER A 229 13.41 -0.38 2.65
CA SER A 229 13.15 -1.40 3.67
C SER A 229 13.07 -2.79 3.06
N SER A 230 13.69 -3.78 3.68
CA SER A 230 13.62 -5.17 3.22
C SER A 230 14.07 -5.30 1.75
N GLN A 231 13.22 -5.82 0.88
CA GLN A 231 13.39 -5.79 -0.58
C GLN A 231 13.74 -4.40 -1.15
N GLY A 232 13.23 -3.31 -0.56
CA GLY A 232 13.52 -1.97 -1.03
C GLY A 232 14.99 -1.58 -0.88
N VAL A 233 15.80 -2.32 -0.12
CA VAL A 233 17.24 -2.07 0.05
C VAL A 233 18.03 -2.30 -1.25
N PRO A 234 18.01 -3.49 -1.89
CA PRO A 234 18.69 -3.68 -3.18
C PRO A 234 18.19 -2.71 -4.25
N VAL A 235 16.89 -2.40 -4.30
CA VAL A 235 16.32 -1.40 -5.22
C VAL A 235 16.95 -0.02 -4.98
N SER A 236 17.04 0.39 -3.71
CA SER A 236 17.57 1.70 -3.35
C SER A 236 19.07 1.83 -3.58
N ILE A 237 19.84 0.75 -3.38
CA ILE A 237 21.27 0.69 -3.72
C ILE A 237 21.45 0.85 -5.23
N ALA A 238 20.72 0.06 -6.03
CA ALA A 238 20.80 0.13 -7.48
C ALA A 238 20.42 1.53 -8.00
N TYR A 239 19.36 2.12 -7.46
CA TYR A 239 18.96 3.49 -7.79
C TYR A 239 20.02 4.52 -7.42
N ALA A 240 20.57 4.46 -6.20
CA ALA A 240 21.59 5.40 -5.73
C ALA A 240 22.91 5.31 -6.51
N VAL A 241 23.26 4.13 -7.04
CA VAL A 241 24.42 3.96 -7.93
C VAL A 241 24.17 4.54 -9.32
N ARG A 242 22.95 4.40 -9.86
CA ARG A 242 22.57 4.95 -11.18
C ARG A 242 22.35 6.47 -11.17
N HIS A 243 21.86 7.00 -10.05
CA HIS A 243 21.44 8.38 -9.90
C HIS A 243 22.02 9.04 -8.62
N PRO A 244 23.34 9.03 -8.41
CA PRO A 244 23.97 9.54 -7.19
C PRO A 244 23.72 11.04 -6.98
N GLU A 245 23.44 11.80 -8.03
CA GLU A 245 23.09 13.22 -7.98
C GLU A 245 21.68 13.47 -7.44
N ARG A 246 20.75 12.53 -7.64
CA ARG A 246 19.36 12.61 -7.19
C ARG A 246 19.20 12.19 -5.72
N VAL A 247 20.10 11.35 -5.20
CA VAL A 247 20.03 10.86 -3.82
C VAL A 247 20.90 11.72 -2.91
N SER A 248 20.31 12.32 -1.87
CA SER A 248 21.08 13.08 -0.87
C SER A 248 21.63 12.19 0.24
N HIS A 249 20.80 11.25 0.72
CA HIS A 249 21.09 10.31 1.79
C HIS A 249 20.37 9.00 1.51
N LEU A 250 20.98 7.88 1.90
CA LEU A 250 20.44 6.55 1.75
C LEU A 250 20.22 5.91 3.12
N VAL A 251 19.00 5.45 3.41
CA VAL A 251 18.67 4.69 4.61
C VAL A 251 18.24 3.29 4.21
N LEU A 252 18.94 2.28 4.72
CA LEU A 252 18.73 0.87 4.40
C LEU A 252 18.29 0.12 5.67
N HIS A 253 17.02 -0.26 5.75
CA HIS A 253 16.45 -0.89 6.94
C HIS A 253 16.08 -2.36 6.69
N GLY A 254 16.66 -3.28 7.48
CA GLY A 254 16.32 -4.72 7.42
C GLY A 254 16.57 -5.36 6.06
N GLY A 255 17.58 -4.90 5.32
CA GLY A 255 17.85 -5.32 3.95
C GLY A 255 18.75 -6.54 3.81
N PHE A 256 19.16 -6.80 2.58
CA PHE A 256 20.15 -7.82 2.26
C PHE A 256 21.04 -7.43 1.09
N VAL A 257 22.21 -8.07 0.98
CA VAL A 257 23.13 -7.91 -0.15
C VAL A 257 22.79 -8.89 -1.26
N VAL A 258 22.56 -10.15 -0.88
CA VAL A 258 22.27 -11.26 -1.79
C VAL A 258 20.98 -11.93 -1.37
N GLY A 259 20.07 -12.09 -2.33
CA GLY A 259 18.77 -12.70 -2.16
C GLY A 259 18.88 -14.15 -1.70
N ARG A 260 17.86 -14.61 -0.98
CA ARG A 260 17.87 -15.91 -0.29
C ARG A 260 18.22 -17.06 -1.24
N LEU A 261 17.64 -17.12 -2.44
CA LEU A 261 17.86 -18.20 -3.40
C LEU A 261 19.34 -18.38 -3.76
N LEU A 262 20.06 -17.26 -3.89
CA LEU A 262 21.46 -17.25 -4.33
C LEU A 262 22.47 -17.58 -3.22
N ARG A 263 22.11 -17.32 -1.96
CA ARG A 263 22.96 -17.59 -0.79
C ARG A 263 22.58 -18.84 0.01
N SER A 264 21.47 -19.48 -0.32
CA SER A 264 20.96 -20.68 0.36
C SER A 264 21.64 -21.97 -0.10
N ASP A 265 21.74 -22.94 0.81
CA ASP A 265 22.05 -24.33 0.48
C ASP A 265 20.85 -25.05 -0.18
N VAL A 266 21.01 -26.33 -0.50
CA VAL A 266 19.95 -27.13 -1.15
C VAL A 266 18.69 -27.23 -0.28
N GLY A 267 18.83 -27.48 1.02
CA GLY A 267 17.69 -27.64 1.92
C GLY A 267 16.92 -26.33 2.13
N GLU A 268 17.63 -25.21 2.25
CA GLU A 268 17.02 -23.89 2.34
C GLU A 268 16.31 -23.48 1.04
N ARG A 269 16.81 -23.91 -0.12
CA ARG A 269 16.12 -23.73 -1.40
C ARG A 269 14.83 -24.53 -1.49
N GLU A 270 14.83 -25.78 -1.02
CA GLU A 270 13.61 -26.61 -0.96
C GLU A 270 12.55 -25.99 -0.04
N LYS A 271 12.94 -25.47 1.12
CA LYS A 271 12.03 -24.72 2.02
C LYS A 271 11.47 -23.48 1.33
N GLY A 272 12.30 -22.74 0.61
CA GLY A 272 11.87 -21.58 -0.19
C GLY A 272 10.81 -21.97 -1.23
N GLN A 273 11.03 -23.07 -1.96
CA GLN A 273 10.06 -23.58 -2.93
C GLN A 273 8.74 -24.00 -2.29
N ALA A 274 8.78 -24.65 -1.13
CA ALA A 274 7.59 -25.00 -0.36
C ALA A 274 6.81 -23.74 0.08
N LEU A 275 7.51 -22.71 0.55
CA LEU A 275 6.92 -21.43 0.90
C LEU A 275 6.22 -20.76 -0.30
N LEU A 276 6.85 -20.77 -1.49
CA LEU A 276 6.23 -20.23 -2.70
C LEU A 276 4.93 -20.97 -3.07
N THR A 277 4.92 -22.30 -2.94
CA THR A 277 3.70 -23.11 -3.14
C THR A 277 2.60 -22.72 -2.15
N LEU A 278 2.95 -22.54 -0.87
CA LEU A 278 1.98 -22.10 0.14
C LEU A 278 1.45 -20.70 -0.14
N ILE A 279 2.30 -19.76 -0.60
CA ILE A 279 1.84 -18.43 -1.04
C ILE A 279 0.81 -18.58 -2.17
N ARG A 280 1.10 -19.32 -3.24
CA ARG A 280 0.17 -19.46 -4.37
C ARG A 280 -1.21 -20.00 -3.97
N HIS A 281 -1.28 -20.92 -3.02
CA HIS A 281 -2.51 -21.65 -2.71
C HIS A 281 -3.21 -21.19 -1.43
N SER A 282 -2.51 -20.51 -0.51
CA SER A 282 -3.05 -20.11 0.80
C SER A 282 -3.12 -18.60 0.99
N TRP A 283 -2.61 -17.78 0.07
CA TRP A 283 -2.61 -16.31 0.17
C TRP A 283 -3.98 -15.66 -0.04
N GLY A 284 -4.82 -16.20 -0.93
CA GLY A 284 -6.11 -15.56 -1.25
C GLY A 284 -7.23 -15.81 -0.24
N GLN A 285 -7.01 -16.70 0.73
CA GLN A 285 -8.05 -17.23 1.60
C GLN A 285 -8.27 -16.33 2.83
N PRO A 286 -9.48 -15.78 3.06
CA PRO A 286 -9.79 -15.06 4.29
C PRO A 286 -9.54 -15.94 5.53
N GLY A 287 -8.88 -15.37 6.55
CA GLY A 287 -8.55 -16.12 7.77
C GLY A 287 -7.47 -17.20 7.60
N SER A 288 -6.66 -17.14 6.54
CA SER A 288 -5.57 -18.09 6.28
C SER A 288 -4.57 -18.13 7.45
N ALA A 289 -4.52 -19.27 8.16
CA ALA A 289 -3.55 -19.51 9.22
C ALA A 289 -2.10 -19.42 8.71
N PHE A 290 -1.86 -19.74 7.43
CA PHE A 290 -0.56 -19.58 6.79
C PHE A 290 -0.16 -18.10 6.70
N ILE A 291 -1.03 -17.22 6.20
CA ILE A 291 -0.69 -15.79 6.07
C ILE A 291 -0.47 -15.17 7.45
N LYS A 292 -1.27 -15.54 8.46
CA LYS A 292 -1.06 -15.07 9.83
C LYS A 292 0.28 -15.53 10.40
N SER A 293 0.65 -16.79 10.19
CA SER A 293 1.97 -17.31 10.56
C SER A 293 3.08 -16.60 9.78
N PHE A 294 2.86 -16.30 8.51
CA PHE A 294 3.78 -15.56 7.67
C PHE A 294 3.97 -14.13 8.16
N ALA A 295 2.90 -13.42 8.52
CA ALA A 295 2.92 -12.11 9.13
C ALA A 295 3.70 -12.10 10.47
N SER A 296 3.57 -13.17 11.28
CA SER A 296 4.31 -13.30 12.53
C SER A 296 5.82 -13.39 12.36
N MET A 297 6.32 -13.77 11.17
CA MET A 297 7.77 -13.69 10.90
C MET A 297 8.27 -12.26 10.78
N PHE A 298 7.41 -11.31 10.37
CA PHE A 298 7.78 -9.89 10.22
C PHE A 298 7.68 -9.14 11.54
N ILE A 299 6.72 -9.50 12.36
CA ILE A 299 6.42 -8.82 13.64
C ILE A 299 6.14 -9.87 14.75
N PRO A 300 7.12 -10.71 15.12
CA PRO A 300 6.94 -11.74 16.15
C PRO A 300 6.45 -11.19 17.50
N ASP A 301 6.79 -9.93 17.83
CA ASP A 301 6.37 -9.26 19.06
C ASP A 301 5.10 -8.40 18.87
N GLY A 302 4.45 -8.51 17.71
CA GLY A 302 3.21 -7.79 17.39
C GLY A 302 1.99 -8.32 18.15
N THR A 303 1.03 -7.44 18.42
CA THR A 303 -0.24 -7.84 19.02
C THR A 303 -1.06 -8.70 18.05
N SER A 304 -2.05 -9.44 18.55
CA SER A 304 -2.98 -10.19 17.70
C SER A 304 -3.66 -9.30 16.66
N GLU A 305 -4.04 -8.08 17.04
CA GLU A 305 -4.64 -7.09 16.14
C GLU A 305 -3.66 -6.68 15.02
N GLN A 306 -2.39 -6.42 15.36
CA GLN A 306 -1.36 -6.10 14.38
C GLN A 306 -1.12 -7.26 13.41
N LEU A 307 -1.04 -8.49 13.92
CA LEU A 307 -0.88 -9.70 13.10
C LEU A 307 -2.06 -9.93 12.16
N ASP A 308 -3.29 -9.77 12.65
CA ASP A 308 -4.50 -9.91 11.84
C ASP A 308 -4.59 -8.80 10.79
N SER A 309 -4.25 -7.56 11.15
CA SER A 309 -4.20 -6.44 10.21
C SER A 309 -3.14 -6.65 9.13
N LEU A 310 -1.93 -7.10 9.48
CA LEU A 310 -0.87 -7.36 8.49
C LEU A 310 -1.24 -8.51 7.56
N ALA A 311 -1.86 -9.57 8.09
CA ALA A 311 -2.32 -10.69 7.28
C ALA A 311 -3.38 -10.25 6.26
N GLU A 312 -4.35 -9.44 6.69
CA GLU A 312 -5.40 -8.93 5.81
C GLU A 312 -4.84 -7.92 4.80
N LEU A 313 -3.95 -7.01 5.22
CA LEU A 313 -3.25 -6.09 4.33
C LEU A 313 -2.54 -6.85 3.21
N GLN A 314 -1.76 -7.88 3.56
CA GLN A 314 -1.06 -8.72 2.59
C GLN A 314 -2.02 -9.36 1.58
N ARG A 315 -3.16 -9.89 2.05
CA ARG A 315 -4.19 -10.51 1.20
C ARG A 315 -4.82 -9.51 0.23
N LEU A 316 -5.07 -8.28 0.67
CA LEU A 316 -5.69 -7.22 -0.14
C LEU A 316 -4.72 -6.60 -1.14
N THR A 317 -3.43 -6.58 -0.82
CA THR A 317 -2.44 -5.80 -1.56
C THR A 317 -2.02 -6.44 -2.88
N THR A 318 -2.09 -7.75 -3.03
CA THR A 318 -1.65 -8.41 -4.26
C THR A 318 -2.33 -9.76 -4.47
N SER A 319 -2.32 -10.26 -5.70
CA SER A 319 -2.81 -11.60 -6.02
C SER A 319 -1.86 -12.68 -5.50
N PRO A 320 -2.33 -13.91 -5.22
CA PRO A 320 -1.46 -15.02 -4.81
C PRO A 320 -0.32 -15.30 -5.79
N GLU A 321 -0.59 -15.19 -7.10
CA GLU A 321 0.42 -15.43 -8.13
C GLU A 321 1.46 -14.30 -8.16
N ASN A 322 1.03 -13.03 -8.05
CA ASN A 322 1.97 -11.91 -7.96
C ASN A 322 2.79 -11.97 -6.66
N ALA A 323 2.20 -12.32 -5.53
CA ALA A 323 2.93 -12.55 -4.28
C ALA A 323 4.04 -13.60 -4.48
N ALA A 324 3.73 -14.74 -5.11
CA ALA A 324 4.71 -15.79 -5.36
C ALA A 324 5.81 -15.35 -6.36
N ARG A 325 5.43 -14.72 -7.47
CA ARG A 325 6.37 -14.19 -8.48
C ARG A 325 7.29 -13.12 -7.89
N LEU A 326 6.73 -12.18 -7.13
CA LEU A 326 7.48 -11.13 -6.46
C LEU A 326 8.44 -11.74 -5.43
N ARG A 327 7.99 -12.66 -4.57
CA ARG A 327 8.87 -13.34 -3.61
C ARG A 327 10.04 -14.06 -4.30
N ALA A 328 9.77 -14.79 -5.38
CA ALA A 328 10.81 -15.47 -6.13
C ALA A 328 11.83 -14.49 -6.74
N ALA A 329 11.36 -13.34 -7.24
CA ALA A 329 12.24 -12.29 -7.77
C ALA A 329 13.13 -11.69 -6.66
N ILE A 330 12.56 -11.32 -5.51
CA ILE A 330 13.30 -10.79 -4.36
C ILE A 330 14.43 -11.73 -3.96
N ASP A 331 14.12 -13.03 -3.88
CA ASP A 331 15.08 -14.04 -3.46
C ASP A 331 16.23 -14.21 -4.47
N SER A 332 16.12 -13.67 -5.68
CA SER A 332 17.13 -13.70 -6.74
C SER A 332 17.95 -12.41 -6.92
N PHE A 333 17.67 -11.34 -6.15
CA PHE A 333 18.43 -10.10 -6.28
C PHE A 333 19.87 -10.23 -5.77
N ASP A 334 20.82 -9.57 -6.43
CA ASP A 334 22.21 -9.48 -5.99
C ASP A 334 22.74 -8.07 -6.27
N VAL A 335 23.12 -7.36 -5.21
CA VAL A 335 23.70 -6.02 -5.29
C VAL A 335 25.12 -5.95 -4.71
N ALA A 336 25.78 -7.10 -4.51
CA ALA A 336 27.13 -7.16 -3.92
C ALA A 336 28.14 -6.30 -4.69
N ALA A 337 28.09 -6.34 -6.03
CA ALA A 337 28.96 -5.55 -6.89
C ALA A 337 28.67 -4.04 -6.86
N LEU A 338 27.48 -3.64 -6.40
CA LEU A 338 27.05 -2.24 -6.36
C LEU A 338 27.44 -1.53 -5.06
N LEU A 339 27.59 -2.26 -3.94
CA LEU A 339 27.94 -1.67 -2.64
C LEU A 339 29.15 -0.72 -2.67
N PRO A 340 30.33 -1.09 -3.25
CA PRO A 340 31.49 -0.19 -3.27
C PRO A 340 31.30 1.03 -4.19
N GLN A 341 30.24 1.05 -5.00
CA GLN A 341 29.94 2.14 -5.93
C GLN A 341 28.99 3.19 -5.32
N VAL A 342 28.39 2.92 -4.16
CA VAL A 342 27.52 3.88 -3.47
C VAL A 342 28.36 5.06 -2.97
N ARG A 343 27.99 6.29 -3.38
CA ARG A 343 28.75 7.53 -3.09
C ARG A 343 28.05 8.48 -2.11
N VAL A 344 26.84 8.15 -1.70
CA VAL A 344 26.00 9.00 -0.84
C VAL A 344 26.13 8.59 0.62
N PRO A 345 25.99 9.52 1.59
CA PRO A 345 25.90 9.17 3.00
C PRO A 345 24.87 8.08 3.21
N THR A 346 25.26 7.01 3.90
CA THR A 346 24.43 5.81 4.05
C THR A 346 24.29 5.41 5.52
N LEU A 347 23.06 5.21 5.97
CA LEU A 347 22.72 4.61 7.26
C LEU A 347 22.12 3.23 7.02
N VAL A 348 22.78 2.19 7.52
CA VAL A 348 22.28 0.83 7.54
C VAL A 348 21.69 0.56 8.93
N VAL A 349 20.43 0.18 8.98
CA VAL A 349 19.69 -0.16 10.19
C VAL A 349 19.26 -1.62 10.13
N HIS A 350 19.51 -2.38 11.21
CA HIS A 350 19.11 -3.78 11.26
C HIS A 350 18.65 -4.17 12.66
N ALA A 351 17.59 -4.97 12.77
CA ALA A 351 17.15 -5.52 14.04
C ALA A 351 17.99 -6.74 14.43
N ARG A 352 18.37 -6.84 15.72
CA ARG A 352 19.26 -7.90 16.22
C ARG A 352 18.71 -9.31 15.95
N ASN A 353 17.41 -9.49 16.13
CA ASN A 353 16.75 -10.80 16.03
C ASN A 353 15.75 -10.86 14.85
N ASP A 354 16.05 -10.13 13.77
CA ASP A 354 15.24 -10.13 12.54
C ASP A 354 15.07 -11.56 11.98
N SER A 355 13.83 -12.02 11.94
CA SER A 355 13.46 -13.37 11.49
C SER A 355 13.25 -13.49 9.96
N VAL A 356 13.25 -12.37 9.24
CA VAL A 356 13.08 -12.33 7.79
C VAL A 356 14.43 -12.26 7.08
N GLN A 357 15.31 -11.35 7.54
CA GLN A 357 16.67 -11.18 7.01
C GLN A 357 17.72 -11.28 8.11
N PRO A 358 18.71 -12.19 7.98
CA PRO A 358 19.70 -12.41 9.03
C PRO A 358 20.60 -11.18 9.21
N LEU A 359 20.98 -10.91 10.46
CA LEU A 359 21.83 -9.78 10.86
C LEU A 359 23.14 -9.68 10.05
N ASP A 360 23.70 -10.82 9.64
CA ASP A 360 24.94 -10.84 8.86
C ASP A 360 24.80 -10.15 7.51
N GLU A 361 23.60 -10.15 6.90
CA GLU A 361 23.36 -9.36 5.68
C GLU A 361 23.40 -7.85 5.96
N GLY A 362 22.83 -7.39 7.08
CA GLY A 362 22.95 -6.00 7.53
C GLY A 362 24.40 -5.58 7.78
N ARG A 363 25.20 -6.46 8.38
CA ARG A 363 26.64 -6.22 8.57
C ARG A 363 27.40 -6.18 7.25
N ARG A 364 27.08 -7.06 6.30
CA ARG A 364 27.66 -7.07 4.96
C ARG A 364 27.33 -5.79 4.18
N LEU A 365 26.10 -5.28 4.30
CA LEU A 365 25.70 -3.98 3.72
C LEU A 365 26.58 -2.85 4.26
N ALA A 366 26.69 -2.73 5.60
CA ALA A 366 27.48 -1.67 6.22
C ALA A 366 28.98 -1.78 5.91
N ALA A 367 29.53 -2.99 5.85
CA ALA A 367 30.93 -3.21 5.52
C ALA A 367 31.24 -2.97 4.02
N GLY A 368 30.27 -3.22 3.14
CA GLY A 368 30.46 -3.09 1.70
C GLY A 368 30.28 -1.67 1.16
N ILE A 369 29.58 -0.79 1.88
CA ILE A 369 29.30 0.59 1.46
C ILE A 369 30.32 1.55 2.09
N PRO A 370 31.09 2.31 1.29
CA PRO A 370 32.07 3.25 1.83
C PRO A 370 31.44 4.31 2.74
N GLY A 371 31.94 4.40 3.97
CA GLY A 371 31.48 5.39 4.94
C GLY A 371 30.07 5.15 5.50
N ALA A 372 29.49 3.96 5.32
CA ALA A 372 28.20 3.64 5.89
C ALA A 372 28.26 3.57 7.43
N GLU A 373 27.22 4.11 8.06
CA GLU A 373 26.97 3.94 9.48
C GLU A 373 26.07 2.73 9.74
N PHE A 374 26.31 2.00 10.82
CA PHE A 374 25.52 0.82 11.20
C PHE A 374 24.80 1.04 12.52
N LEU A 375 23.46 1.01 12.50
CA LEU A 375 22.60 1.04 13.67
C LEU A 375 22.00 -0.34 13.91
N LEU A 376 22.40 -0.98 15.01
CA LEU A 376 21.79 -2.21 15.49
C LEU A 376 20.64 -1.87 16.45
N LEU A 377 19.43 -2.29 16.09
CA LEU A 377 18.25 -2.13 16.95
C LEU A 377 18.06 -3.38 17.82
N ASP A 378 17.69 -3.15 19.09
CA ASP A 378 17.27 -4.22 19.99
C ASP A 378 15.78 -4.52 19.77
N SER A 379 15.50 -5.35 18.77
CA SER A 379 14.16 -5.76 18.35
C SER A 379 14.23 -7.12 17.65
N GLY A 380 13.14 -7.88 17.72
CA GLY A 380 12.92 -9.07 16.87
C GLY A 380 12.09 -8.79 15.62
N ASN A 381 11.48 -7.60 15.53
CA ASN A 381 10.61 -7.26 14.43
C ASN A 381 11.41 -6.76 13.22
N HIS A 382 11.07 -7.28 12.06
CA HIS A 382 11.54 -6.78 10.76
C HIS A 382 10.94 -5.40 10.44
N VAL A 383 9.74 -5.14 10.97
CA VAL A 383 9.09 -3.83 10.98
C VAL A 383 9.00 -3.38 12.43
N VAL A 384 9.83 -2.40 12.81
CA VAL A 384 9.81 -1.82 14.16
C VAL A 384 8.43 -1.23 14.43
N LEU A 385 7.84 -1.59 15.56
CA LEU A 385 6.51 -1.20 16.00
C LEU A 385 6.58 -0.01 16.97
N GLU A 386 5.54 0.82 16.99
CA GLU A 386 5.49 2.05 17.80
C GLU A 386 5.69 1.81 19.29
N GLN A 387 5.19 0.68 19.81
CA GLN A 387 5.31 0.33 21.22
C GLN A 387 6.72 -0.11 21.65
N GLU A 388 7.65 -0.35 20.71
CA GLU A 388 8.98 -0.87 21.03
C GLU A 388 9.96 0.26 21.39
N PRO A 389 10.86 0.05 22.37
CA PRO A 389 11.94 1.00 22.64
C PRO A 389 12.84 1.29 21.42
N ALA A 390 12.96 0.32 20.51
CA ALA A 390 13.69 0.48 19.26
C ALA A 390 13.10 1.56 18.33
N TRP A 391 11.80 1.88 18.47
CA TRP A 391 11.12 2.92 17.70
C TRP A 391 11.77 4.30 17.91
N ASP A 392 11.92 4.70 19.16
CA ASP A 392 12.51 6.00 19.52
C ASP A 392 13.98 6.08 19.09
N VAL A 393 14.71 4.96 19.18
CA VAL A 393 16.09 4.87 18.72
C VAL A 393 16.17 5.06 17.21
N LEU A 394 15.31 4.38 16.45
CA LEU A 394 15.22 4.51 15.00
C LEU A 394 14.93 5.96 14.60
N PHE A 395 13.82 6.54 15.07
CA PHE A 395 13.41 7.88 14.62
C PHE A 395 14.36 8.98 15.08
N ARG A 396 14.93 8.90 16.29
CA ARG A 396 15.98 9.83 16.72
C ARG A 396 17.22 9.74 15.82
N ARG A 397 17.58 8.53 15.39
CA ARG A 397 18.71 8.35 14.47
C ARG A 397 18.40 8.90 13.09
N LEU A 398 17.18 8.73 12.58
CA LEU A 398 16.73 9.33 11.32
C LEU A 398 16.79 10.87 11.39
N ASP A 399 16.29 11.46 12.49
CA ASP A 399 16.33 12.91 12.72
C ASP A 399 17.75 13.47 12.73
N ALA A 400 18.70 12.73 13.29
CA ALA A 400 20.11 13.12 13.33
C ALA A 400 20.87 12.86 12.02
N PHE A 401 20.42 11.91 11.20
CA PHE A 401 21.10 11.50 9.96
C PHE A 401 20.60 12.27 8.74
N LEU A 402 19.29 12.48 8.64
CA LEU A 402 18.66 13.07 7.47
C LEU A 402 18.60 14.60 7.58
N PRO A 403 18.64 15.33 6.46
CA PRO A 403 18.48 16.77 6.47
C PRO A 403 17.07 17.15 6.96
N SER A 404 16.99 18.20 7.78
CA SER A 404 15.75 18.94 7.98
C SER A 404 15.54 19.92 6.83
N ALA A 405 14.30 20.25 6.48
CA ALA A 405 14.05 21.39 5.61
C ALA A 405 14.62 22.66 6.25
N SER A 406 15.44 23.42 5.52
CA SER A 406 15.84 24.76 5.94
C SER A 406 14.57 25.58 6.15
N ARG A 407 14.42 26.20 7.33
CA ARG A 407 13.29 27.09 7.63
C ARG A 407 13.36 28.43 6.89
N ASP A 408 14.46 28.69 6.19
CA ASP A 408 14.71 29.93 5.48
C ASP A 408 14.91 29.65 3.98
N ALA A 409 13.88 29.97 3.20
CA ALA A 409 13.96 30.31 1.78
C ALA A 409 12.95 31.43 1.53
#